data_AF-A0A933R5L3-F1
#
_entry.id   AF-A0A933R5L3-F1
#
_cell.length_a   1.000
_cell.length_b   1.000
_cell.length_c   1.000
_cell.angle_alpha   90.00
_cell.angle_beta   90.00
_cell.angle_gamma   90.00
#
_symmetry.space_group_name_H-M   'P 1'
#
loop_
_entity.id
_entity.type
_entity.pdbx_description
1 polymer ?
#
loop_
_entity_poly.entity_id
_entity_poly.type
_entity_poly.pdbx_seq_one_letter_code
_entity_poly.pdbx_strand_id
1 'polypeptide(L)' 'MLSVERVKELVNDPKLSDKQIEEIRDGFFMLAEVIFEQWHAERIKTKKEKEVKDNENEKPAGQQ' A
#
# COMPACT_ATOMS: atom_id res chain seq x y z
N MET A 1 -8.88 2.14 -10.66
CA MET A 1 -8.46 3.54 -10.89
C MET A 1 -9.70 4.42 -10.90
N LEU A 2 -9.62 5.67 -10.43
CA LEU A 2 -10.74 6.62 -10.54
C LEU A 2 -10.93 7.06 -12.00
N SER A 3 -12.13 7.48 -12.41
CA SER A 3 -12.32 8.13 -13.72
C SER A 3 -11.87 9.59 -13.67
N VAL A 4 -11.64 10.21 -14.83
CA VAL A 4 -11.29 11.64 -14.91
C VAL A 4 -12.43 12.49 -14.33
N GLU A 5 -13.69 12.18 -14.65
CA GLU A 5 -14.87 12.87 -14.13
C GLU A 5 -14.92 12.82 -12.61
N ARG A 6 -14.63 11.65 -12.02
CA ARG A 6 -14.62 11.49 -10.57
C ARG A 6 -13.54 12.34 -9.92
N VAL A 7 -12.37 12.47 -10.55
CA VAL A 7 -11.29 13.34 -10.04
C VAL A 7 -11.66 14.82 -10.21
N LYS A 8 -12.34 15.21 -11.29
CA LYS A 8 -12.87 16.59 -11.44
C LYS A 8 -13.80 16.96 -10.29
N GLU A 9 -14.73 16.08 -9.93
CA GLU A 9 -15.64 16.31 -8.80
C GLU A 9 -14.92 16.45 -7.47
N LEU A 10 -13.87 15.65 -7.24
CA LEU A 10 -13.10 15.65 -5.99
C LEU A 10 -12.19 16.87 -5.88
N VAL A 11 -11.53 17.25 -6.97
CA VAL A 11 -10.63 18.42 -7.00
C VAL A 11 -11.43 19.71 -7.02
N ASN A 12 -12.58 19.72 -7.72
CA ASN A 12 -13.52 20.84 -7.79
C ASN A 12 -12.86 22.19 -8.13
N ASP A 13 -11.87 22.18 -9.03
CA ASP A 13 -11.23 23.38 -9.55
C ASP A 13 -11.55 23.54 -11.04
N PRO A 14 -12.41 24.50 -11.42
CA PRO A 14 -12.80 24.70 -12.82
C PRO A 14 -11.69 25.29 -13.69
N LYS A 15 -10.56 25.71 -13.10
CA LYS A 15 -9.40 26.24 -13.84
C LYS A 15 -8.50 25.13 -14.38
N LEU A 16 -8.64 23.91 -13.88
CA LEU A 16 -7.85 22.78 -14.33
C LEU A 16 -8.44 22.17 -15.58
N SER A 17 -7.58 21.97 -16.58
CA SER A 17 -7.93 21.22 -17.78
C SER A 17 -8.04 19.72 -17.50
N ASP A 18 -8.76 19.02 -18.37
CA ASP A 18 -8.90 17.55 -18.33
C ASP A 18 -7.55 16.84 -18.27
N LYS A 19 -6.55 17.35 -18.98
CA LYS A 19 -5.18 16.81 -18.97
C LYS A 19 -4.52 16.95 -17.61
N GLN A 20 -4.67 18.09 -16.94
CA GLN A 20 -4.12 18.28 -15.59
C GLN A 20 -4.82 17.39 -14.56
N ILE A 21 -6.13 17.18 -14.73
CA ILE A 21 -6.89 16.25 -13.89
C ILE A 21 -6.43 14.80 -14.11
N GLU A 22 -6.13 14.44 -15.35
CA GLU A 22 -5.54 13.15 -15.68
C GLU A 22 -4.16 12.96 -15.04
N GLU A 23 -3.28 13.96 -15.14
CA GLU A 23 -1.96 13.93 -14.49
C GLU A 23 -2.08 13.78 -12.96
N ILE A 24 -3.05 14.46 -12.33
CA ILE A 24 -3.36 14.30 -10.91
C ILE A 24 -3.79 12.86 -10.61
N ARG A 25 -4.77 12.32 -11.36
CA ARG A 25 -5.27 10.95 -11.19
C ARG A 25 -4.13 9.93 -11.24
N ASP A 26 -3.27 10.05 -12.25
CA ASP A 26 -2.19 9.10 -12.52
C ASP A 26 -1.09 9.22 -11.46
N GLY A 27 -0.76 10.44 -11.04
CA GLY A 27 0.19 10.68 -9.94
C GLY A 27 -0.30 10.08 -8.61
N PHE A 28 -1.58 10.21 -8.27
CA PHE A 28 -2.15 9.57 -7.09
C PHE A 28 -2.15 8.04 -7.17
N PHE A 29 -2.39 7.47 -8.36
CA PHE A 29 -2.32 6.03 -8.57
C PHE A 29 -0.90 5.51 -8.33
N MET A 30 0.11 6.13 -8.94
CA MET A 30 1.52 5.78 -8.72
C MET A 30 1.92 5.88 -7.24
N LEU A 31 1.50 6.96 -6.56
CA LEU A 31 1.79 7.13 -5.14
C LEU A 31 1.14 6.03 -4.30
N ALA A 32 -0.11 5.65 -4.61
CA ALA A 32 -0.81 4.57 -3.93
C ALA A 32 -0.11 3.22 -4.11
N GLU A 33 0.45 2.93 -5.28
CA GLU A 33 1.25 1.72 -5.53
C GLU A 33 2.48 1.69 -4.62
N VAL A 34 3.26 2.78 -4.57
CA VAL A 34 4.45 2.87 -3.70
C VAL A 34 4.10 2.66 -2.22
N ILE A 35 3.03 3.31 -1.74
CA ILE A 35 2.57 3.14 -0.35
C ILE A 35 2.13 1.70 -0.10
N PHE A 36 1.40 1.11 -1.04
CA PHE A 36 0.89 -0.25 -0.90
C PHE A 36 2.03 -1.28 -0.89
N GLU A 37 3.01 -1.16 -1.77
CA GLU A 37 4.19 -2.04 -1.81
C GLU A 37 4.97 -2.00 -0.50
N GLN A 38 5.23 -0.80 0.03
CA GLN A 38 5.92 -0.64 1.31
C GLN A 38 5.13 -1.29 2.45
N TRP A 39 3.83 -0.98 2.55
CA TRP A 39 2.97 -1.58 3.56
C TRP A 39 2.91 -3.11 3.44
N HIS A 40 2.85 -3.64 2.21
CA HIS A 40 2.81 -5.06 1.96
C HIS A 40 4.12 -5.75 2.38
N ALA A 41 5.26 -5.16 2.06
CA ALA A 41 6.58 -5.64 2.46
C ALA A 41 6.71 -5.71 3.99
N GLU A 42 6.25 -4.68 4.70
CA GLU A 42 6.24 -4.64 6.17
C GLU A 42 5.37 -5.75 6.76
N ARG A 43 4.18 -5.99 6.19
CA ARG A 43 3.30 -7.07 6.67
C ARG A 43 3.87 -8.45 6.44
N ILE A 44 4.54 -8.69 5.31
CA ILE A 44 5.23 -9.96 5.05
C ILE A 44 6.35 -10.15 6.09
N LYS A 45 7.14 -9.11 6.34
CA LYS A 45 8.22 -9.15 7.34
C LYS A 45 7.67 -9.51 8.73
N THR A 46 6.61 -8.84 9.18
CA THR A 46 5.98 -9.15 10.48
C THR A 46 5.42 -10.57 10.54
N LYS A 47 4.83 -11.10 9.45
CA LYS A 47 4.36 -12.49 9.42
C LYS A 47 5.50 -13.48 9.58
N LYS A 48 6.59 -13.31 8.82
CA LYS A 48 7.79 -14.16 8.92
C LYS A 48 8.42 -14.11 10.32
N GLU A 49 8.49 -12.93 10.92
CA GLU A 49 9.03 -12.77 12.28
C GLU A 49 8.18 -13.48 13.35
N LYS A 50 6.85 -13.57 13.15
CA LYS A 50 5.97 -14.35 14.05
C LYS A 50 6.18 -15.85 13.86
N GLU A 51 6.22 -16.32 12.62
CA GLU A 51 6.47 -17.74 12.30
C GLU A 51 7.82 -18.23 12.85
N VAL A 52 8.87 -17.39 12.83
CA VAL A 52 10.18 -17.74 13.42
C VAL A 52 10.10 -17.83 14.95
N LYS A 53 9.42 -16.89 15.61
CA LYS A 53 9.27 -16.90 17.08
C LYS A 53 8.41 -18.07 17.58
N ASP A 54 7.39 -18.45 16.84
CA ASP A 54 6.54 -19.59 17.18
C ASP A 54 7.33 -20.91 17.07
N ASN A 55 8.18 -21.06 16.04
CA ASN A 55 9.04 -22.24 15.86
C ASN A 55 10.19 -22.33 16.90
N GLU A 56 10.71 -21.21 17.41
CA GLU A 56 11.75 -21.22 18.45
C GLU A 56 11.20 -21.60 19.84
N ASN A 57 9.94 -21.25 20.13
CA ASN A 57 9.26 -21.61 21.38
C ASN A 57 8.76 -23.06 21.42
N GLU A 58 8.70 -23.76 20.28
CA GLU A 58 8.28 -25.17 20.20
C GLU A 58 9.43 -26.19 20.34
N LYS A 59 10.71 -25.77 20.44
CA LYS A 59 11.80 -26.71 20.80
C LYS A 59 11.67 -27.08 22.28
N PRO A 60 11.27 -28.33 22.61
CA PRO A 60 10.97 -28.68 23.97
C PRO A 60 12.26 -28.70 24.80
N ALA A 61 12.19 -28.03 25.95
CA ALA A 61 13.05 -28.33 27.08
C ALA A 61 12.88 -29.81 27.43
N GLY A 62 13.89 -30.63 27.13
CA GLY A 62 13.90 -32.02 27.60
C GLY A 62 14.59 -33.00 26.66
N GLN A 63 15.92 -32.94 26.62
CA GLN A 63 16.74 -34.15 26.62
C GLN A 63 17.93 -33.89 27.57
N GLN A 64 17.72 -34.22 28.85
CA GLN A 64 18.78 -34.54 29.81
C GLN A 64 19.06 -36.04 29.74
#